data_AF-A0AAE0EBU3-F1
#
_entry.id   AF-A0AAE0EBU3-F1
#
_cell.length_a   1.000
_cell.length_b   1.000
_cell.length_c   1.000
_cell.angle_alpha   90.00
_cell.angle_beta   90.00
_cell.angle_gamma   90.00
#
_symmetry.space_group_name_H-M   'P 1'
#
loop_
_entity.id
_entity.type
_entity.pdbx_description
1 polymer ?
#
loop_
_entity_poly.entity_id
_entity_poly.type
_entity_poly.pdbx_seq_one_letter_code
_entity_poly.pdbx_strand_id
1 'polypeptide(L)'
;MTKAFHSMLGTHRTQTYLQLLKFIRRMVMRKLQERREECEALRDVLPPRVNARILKNSQASRQLTIISAGDQEYELLGLDGTFPMKLKEYYCGCGS
;
A
#
# COMPACT_ATOMS: atom_id res chain seq x y z
N MET A 1 -0.78 -11.38 13.88
CA MET A 1 0.28 -12.01 13.06
C MET A 1 0.81 -13.32 13.66
N THR A 2 1.04 -13.38 14.97
CA THR A 2 1.54 -14.57 15.68
C THR A 2 0.71 -15.83 15.44
N LYS A 3 -0.64 -15.76 15.50
CA LYS A 3 -1.51 -16.94 15.26
C LYS A 3 -1.30 -17.59 13.88
N ALA A 4 -1.15 -16.79 12.82
CA ALA A 4 -0.95 -17.31 11.46
C ALA A 4 0.43 -17.96 11.30
N PHE A 5 1.47 -17.33 11.82
CA PHE A 5 2.80 -17.93 11.87
C PHE A 5 2.80 -19.21 12.69
N HIS A 6 2.09 -19.21 13.82
CA HIS A 6 2.00 -20.39 14.66
C HIS A 6 1.24 -21.54 13.97
N SER A 7 0.20 -21.24 13.19
CA SER A 7 -0.46 -22.25 12.37
C SER A 7 0.48 -22.82 11.29
N MET A 8 1.28 -21.98 10.64
CA MET A 8 2.22 -22.41 9.58
C MET A 8 3.36 -23.32 10.08
N LEU A 9 3.75 -23.21 11.34
CA LEU A 9 4.75 -24.11 11.92
C LEU A 9 4.21 -25.53 12.12
N GLY A 10 2.89 -25.70 12.26
CA GLY A 10 2.23 -27.01 12.35
C GLY A 10 2.95 -28.02 13.26
N THR A 11 3.15 -29.22 12.73
CA THR A 11 3.84 -30.33 13.40
C THR A 11 5.36 -30.18 13.41
N HIS A 12 5.95 -29.24 12.66
CA HIS A 12 7.41 -29.01 12.69
C HIS A 12 7.90 -28.44 14.03
N ARG A 13 7.00 -28.00 14.91
CA ARG A 13 7.33 -27.62 16.29
C ARG A 13 7.87 -28.75 17.15
N THR A 14 7.42 -29.98 16.90
CA THR A 14 7.81 -31.15 17.70
C THR A 14 9.09 -31.80 17.17
N GLN A 15 9.64 -31.27 16.07
CA GLN A 15 10.90 -31.72 15.50
C GLN A 15 12.10 -31.10 16.20
N THR A 16 13.29 -31.63 15.90
CA THR A 16 14.54 -31.05 16.39
C THR A 16 14.69 -29.60 15.96
N TYR A 17 15.35 -28.79 16.79
CA TYR A 17 15.59 -27.37 16.50
C TYR A 17 16.19 -27.14 15.11
N LEU A 18 17.15 -27.99 14.71
CA LEU A 18 17.78 -27.90 13.39
C LEU A 18 16.78 -28.10 12.25
N GLN A 19 15.86 -29.07 12.38
CA GLN A 19 14.81 -29.32 11.37
C GLN A 19 13.81 -28.17 11.34
N LEU A 20 13.40 -27.66 12.51
CA LEU A 20 12.50 -26.52 12.61
C LEU A 20 13.09 -25.25 11.96
N LEU A 21 14.36 -24.94 12.23
CA LEU A 21 15.03 -23.79 11.63
C LEU A 21 15.18 -23.92 10.11
N LYS A 22 15.51 -25.13 9.61
CA LYS A 22 15.54 -25.40 8.16
C LYS A 22 14.16 -25.22 7.53
N PHE A 23 13.10 -25.66 8.20
CA PHE A 23 11.73 -25.46 7.74
C PHE A 23 11.36 -23.98 7.68
N ILE A 24 11.60 -23.22 8.77
CA ILE A 24 11.32 -21.78 8.83
C ILE A 24 12.04 -21.05 7.70
N ARG A 25 13.33 -21.33 7.51
CA ARG A 25 14.12 -20.73 6.41
C ARG A 25 13.48 -20.99 5.06
N ARG A 26 13.15 -22.25 4.73
CA ARG A 26 12.52 -22.61 3.45
C ARG A 26 11.15 -21.95 3.27
N MET A 27 10.35 -21.93 4.32
CA MET A 27 9.03 -21.30 4.32
C MET A 27 9.13 -19.80 4.03
N VAL A 28 10.02 -19.09 4.73
CA VAL A 28 10.21 -17.65 4.54
C VAL A 28 10.73 -17.35 3.13
N MET A 29 11.75 -18.08 2.66
CA MET A 29 12.29 -17.87 1.31
C MET A 29 11.23 -18.09 0.22
N ARG A 30 10.41 -19.13 0.35
CA ARG A 30 9.32 -19.40 -0.60
C ARG A 30 8.30 -18.26 -0.62
N LYS A 31 7.87 -17.78 0.54
CA LYS A 31 6.93 -16.65 0.63
C LYS A 31 7.47 -15.36 0.06
N LEU A 32 8.77 -15.10 0.23
CA LEU A 32 9.42 -13.94 -0.37
C LEU A 32 9.46 -14.07 -1.89
N GLN A 33 9.72 -15.27 -2.41
CA GLN A 33 9.71 -15.53 -3.85
C GLN A 33 8.31 -15.40 -4.45
N GLU A 34 7.28 -15.99 -3.82
CA GLU A 34 5.87 -15.85 -4.23
C GLU A 34 5.48 -14.36 -4.29
N ARG A 35 5.80 -13.58 -3.26
CA ARG A 35 5.52 -12.14 -3.25
C ARG A 35 6.28 -11.37 -4.31
N ARG A 36 7.52 -11.74 -4.57
CA ARG A 36 8.31 -11.13 -5.65
C ARG A 36 7.65 -11.39 -7.00
N GLU A 37 7.22 -12.63 -7.26
CA GLU A 37 6.52 -13.00 -8.48
C GLU A 37 5.17 -12.27 -8.62
N GLU A 38 4.39 -12.17 -7.55
CA GLU A 38 3.16 -11.36 -7.51
C GLU A 38 3.44 -9.89 -7.86
N CYS A 39 4.52 -9.31 -7.31
CA CYS A 39 4.92 -7.95 -7.62
C CYS A 39 5.42 -7.79 -9.06
N GLU A 40 6.20 -8.75 -9.57
CA GLU A 40 6.68 -8.75 -10.95
C GLU A 40 5.52 -8.88 -11.96
N ALA A 41 4.49 -9.66 -11.65
CA ALA A 41 3.28 -9.77 -12.44
C ALA A 41 2.49 -8.44 -12.50
N LEU A 42 2.67 -7.57 -11.51
CA LEU A 42 2.06 -6.24 -11.43
C LEU A 42 2.97 -5.12 -11.97
N ARG A 43 4.05 -5.44 -12.70
CA ARG A 43 5.04 -4.45 -13.20
C ARG A 43 4.41 -3.20 -13.82
N ASP A 44 3.37 -3.40 -14.63
CA ASP A 44 2.72 -2.32 -15.38
C ASP A 44 1.31 -2.00 -14.86
N VAL A 45 0.86 -2.69 -13.80
CA VAL A 45 -0.51 -2.56 -13.26
C VAL A 45 -0.45 -2.22 -11.78
N LEU A 46 -1.07 -1.11 -11.41
CA LEU A 46 -1.15 -0.69 -10.01
C LEU A 46 -1.76 -1.81 -9.14
N PRO A 47 -1.16 -2.12 -7.97
CA PRO A 47 -1.72 -3.11 -7.06
C PRO A 47 -3.18 -2.80 -6.73
N PRO A 48 -4.07 -3.81 -6.65
CA PRO A 48 -5.51 -3.59 -6.52
C PRO A 48 -5.92 -2.67 -5.37
N ARG A 49 -5.20 -2.73 -4.24
CA ARG A 49 -5.44 -1.85 -3.08
C ARG A 49 -5.10 -0.39 -3.36
N VAL A 50 -4.02 -0.14 -4.07
CA VAL A 50 -3.59 1.20 -4.47
C VAL A 50 -4.56 1.75 -5.52
N ASN A 51 -4.88 0.95 -6.54
CA ASN A 51 -5.84 1.32 -7.57
C ASN A 51 -7.23 1.63 -6.97
N ALA A 52 -7.73 0.81 -6.05
CA ALA A 52 -8.99 1.07 -5.35
C ALA A 52 -8.98 2.41 -4.58
N ARG A 53 -7.86 2.76 -3.93
CA ARG A 53 -7.71 4.03 -3.23
C ARG A 53 -7.65 5.21 -4.20
N ILE A 54 -6.96 5.07 -5.33
CA ILE A 54 -6.92 6.08 -6.39
C ILE A 54 -8.31 6.28 -6.97
N LEU A 55 -9.04 5.21 -7.30
CA LEU A 55 -10.40 5.29 -7.85
C LEU A 55 -11.35 5.97 -6.86
N LYS A 56 -11.30 5.61 -5.56
CA LYS A 56 -12.10 6.25 -4.52
C LYS A 56 -11.80 7.76 -4.44
N ASN A 57 -10.53 8.13 -4.42
CA ASN A 57 -10.10 9.53 -4.37
C ASN A 57 -10.47 10.28 -5.66
N SER A 58 -10.35 9.64 -6.82
CA SER A 58 -10.71 10.20 -8.12
C SER A 58 -12.21 10.48 -8.23
N GLN A 59 -13.06 9.59 -7.69
CA GLN A 59 -14.49 9.84 -7.63
C GLN A 59 -14.82 11.05 -6.75
N ALA A 60 -14.19 11.16 -5.57
CA ALA A 60 -14.37 12.31 -4.69
C ALA A 60 -13.85 13.62 -5.33
N SER A 61 -12.72 13.56 -6.03
CA SER A 61 -12.11 14.74 -6.66
C SER A 61 -12.92 15.28 -7.84
N ARG A 62 -13.85 14.51 -8.43
CA ARG A 62 -14.74 15.03 -9.49
C ARG A 62 -15.65 16.17 -9.03
N GLN A 63 -15.87 16.29 -7.73
CA GLN A 63 -16.63 17.38 -7.13
C GLN A 63 -15.76 18.63 -6.88
N LEU A 64 -14.45 18.54 -7.12
CA LEU A 64 -13.49 19.61 -6.90
C LEU A 64 -13.02 20.19 -8.23
N THR A 65 -12.94 21.50 -8.31
CA THR A 65 -12.27 22.19 -9.41
C THR A 65 -10.81 22.42 -9.01
N ILE A 66 -9.89 21.94 -9.83
CA ILE A 66 -8.45 22.06 -9.59
C ILE A 66 -7.90 23.19 -10.45
N ILE A 67 -7.35 24.22 -9.82
CA ILE A 67 -6.67 25.33 -10.50
C ILE A 67 -5.17 25.19 -10.24
N SER A 68 -4.37 25.19 -11.31
CA SER A 68 -2.91 25.18 -11.21
C SER A 68 -2.41 26.58 -10.87
N ALA A 69 -1.76 26.74 -9.72
CA ALA A 69 -1.17 28.01 -9.27
C ALA A 69 0.33 28.09 -9.60
N GLY A 70 1.03 26.95 -9.66
CA GLY A 70 2.47 26.87 -9.91
C GLY A 70 2.98 25.44 -10.04
N ASP A 71 4.31 25.25 -10.05
CA ASP A 71 4.91 23.91 -10.09
C ASP A 71 4.54 23.14 -8.81
N GLN A 72 3.67 22.15 -8.96
CA GLN A 72 3.17 21.29 -7.87
C GLN A 72 2.38 22.04 -6.79
N GLU A 73 1.85 23.22 -7.13
CA GLU A 73 0.97 24.02 -6.30
C GLU A 73 -0.40 24.16 -6.96
N TYR A 74 -1.46 23.86 -6.21
CA TYR A 74 -2.83 23.81 -6.70
C TYR A 74 -3.77 24.50 -5.72
N GLU A 75 -4.81 25.11 -6.26
CA GLU A 75 -5.98 25.51 -5.49
C GLU A 75 -7.13 24.55 -5.81
N LEU A 76 -7.68 23.95 -4.75
CA LEU A 76 -8.82 23.05 -4.83
C LEU A 76 -10.07 23.83 -4.40
N LEU A 77 -11.00 24.05 -5.32
CA LEU A 77 -12.32 24.59 -5.01
C LEU A 77 -13.30 23.44 -4.83
N GLY A 78 -13.85 23.31 -3.64
CA GLY A 78 -14.93 22.38 -3.31
C GLY A 78 -16.18 23.09 -2.82
N LEU A 79 -17.19 22.30 -2.43
CA LEU A 79 -18.42 22.80 -1.81
C LEU A 79 -18.15 23.50 -0.46
N ASP A 80 -17.14 23.03 0.27
CA ASP A 80 -16.81 23.48 1.62
C ASP A 80 -15.83 24.67 1.64
N GLY A 81 -15.33 25.11 0.48
CA GLY A 81 -14.41 26.22 0.36
C GLY A 81 -13.26 26.00 -0.62
N THR A 82 -12.33 26.95 -0.64
CA THR A 82 -11.10 26.88 -1.44
C THR A 82 -9.91 26.53 -0.55
N PHE A 83 -9.17 25.49 -0.92
CA PHE A 83 -8.04 24.99 -0.15
C PHE A 83 -6.76 25.02 -1.00
N PRO A 84 -5.67 25.65 -0.53
CA PRO A 84 -4.38 25.54 -1.18
C PRO A 84 -3.78 24.15 -0.92
N MET A 85 -3.16 23.56 -1.94
CA MET A 85 -2.50 22.27 -1.89
C MET A 85 -1.10 22.40 -2.47
N LYS A 86 -0.09 21.96 -1.73
CA LYS A 86 1.30 21.92 -2.18
C LYS A 86 1.81 20.49 -2.13
N LEU A 87 1.99 19.87 -3.30
CA LEU A 87 2.37 18.46 -3.37
C LEU A 87 3.80 18.22 -2.87
N LYS A 88 4.75 19.12 -3.16
CA LYS A 88 6.15 19.00 -2.69
C LYS A 88 6.26 19.01 -1.16
N GLU A 89 5.42 19.81 -0.52
CA GLU A 89 5.41 19.99 0.94
C GLU A 89 4.46 19.00 1.64
N TYR A 90 3.80 18.11 0.89
CA TYR A 90 2.74 17.23 1.38
C TYR A 90 1.67 17.97 2.19
N TYR A 91 1.35 19.20 1.78
CA TYR A 91 0.48 20.10 2.53
C TYR A 91 -0.88 20.28 1.86
N CYS A 92 -1.94 20.18 2.66
CA CYS A 92 -3.31 20.57 2.31
C CYS A 92 -3.81 21.61 3.32
N GLY A 93 -4.31 22.74 2.83
CA GLY A 93 -4.95 23.77 3.66
C GLY A 93 -6.24 23.30 4.35
N CYS A 94 -6.73 22.11 4.02
CA CYS A 94 -7.84 21.45 4.69
C CYS A 94 -7.48 20.88 6.08
N GLY A 95 -6.20 20.84 6.46
CA GLY A 95 -5.73 20.40 7.78
C GLY A 95 -5.88 18.89 8.06
N SER A 96 -6.12 18.08 7.01
CA SER A 96 -6.26 16.63 7.06
C SER A 96 -4.99 15.89 6.66
#